data_AF-A0A140L8T4-F1
#
_entry.id   AF-A0A140L8T4-F1
#
_cell.length_a   1.000
_cell.length_b   1.000
_cell.length_c   1.000
_cell.angle_alpha   90.00
_cell.angle_beta   90.00
_cell.angle_gamma   90.00
#
_symmetry.space_group_name_H-M   'P 1'
#
loop_
_entity.id
_entity.type
_entity.pdbx_description
1 polymer ?
#
loop_
_entity_poly.entity_id
_entity_poly.type
_entity_poly.pdbx_seq_one_letter_code
_entity_poly.pdbx_strand_id
1 'polypeptide(L)' 'MAAPAAMIGASNFFELAVAVAVSLFGLESGAAVATVVGVLEEVPIMLSLVAIANRTKHWFREGEKTNSVDNL' A
#
# COMPACT_ATOMS: atom_id res chain seq x y z
N MET A 1 5.54 12.57 -6.65
CA MET A 1 6.38 11.84 -5.66
C MET A 1 5.61 11.38 -4.40
N ALA A 2 4.28 11.49 -4.32
CA ALA A 2 3.52 11.06 -3.13
C ALA A 2 3.32 9.53 -3.03
N ALA A 3 3.29 8.81 -4.15
CA ALA A 3 2.95 7.38 -4.17
C ALA A 3 3.90 6.46 -3.39
N PRO A 4 5.24 6.59 -3.46
CA PRO A 4 6.15 5.76 -2.68
C PRO A 4 6.10 6.07 -1.18
N ALA A 5 6.05 7.37 -0.82
CA ALA A 5 5.97 7.79 0.58
C ALA A 5 4.66 7.33 1.25
N ALA A 6 3.54 7.36 0.53
CA ALA A 6 2.26 6.84 0.99
C ALA A 6 2.28 5.31 1.19
N MET A 7 2.99 4.55 0.35
CA MET A 7 3.13 3.09 0.49
C MET A 7 3.91 2.68 1.74
N ILE A 8 4.97 3.42 2.09
CA ILE A 8 5.74 3.17 3.31
C ILE A 8 4.86 3.39 4.55
N GLY A 9 4.13 4.51 4.59
CA GLY A 9 3.20 4.82 5.69
C GLY A 9 2.04 3.82 5.80
N ALA A 10 1.47 3.41 4.67
CA ALA A 10 0.40 2.42 4.64
C ALA A 10 0.84 1.04 5.17
N SER A 11 2.07 0.60 4.85
CA SER A 11 2.58 -0.71 5.29
C SER A 11 2.79 -0.77 6.80
N ASN A 12 3.30 0.30 7.41
CA ASN A 12 3.47 0.40 8.87
C ASN A 12 2.12 0.42 9.63
N PHE A 13 1.10 1.09 9.06
CA PHE A 13 -0.23 1.14 9.68
C PHE A 13 -0.97 -0.21 9.56
N PHE A 14 -0.74 -0.92 8.46
CA PHE A 14 -1.27 -2.26 8.24
C PHE A 14 -0.75 -3.27 9.28
N GLU A 15 0.57 -3.28 9.53
CA GLU A 15 1.21 -4.16 10.52
C GLU A 15 0.68 -3.90 11.95
N LEU A 16 0.51 -2.62 12.32
CA LEU A 16 -0.12 -2.24 13.59
C LEU A 16 -1.60 -2.64 13.65
N ALA A 17 -2.36 -2.48 12.56
CA ALA A 17 -3.77 -2.86 12.50
C ALA A 17 -3.98 -4.38 12.65
N VAL A 18 -3.09 -5.19 12.05
CA VAL A 18 -3.08 -6.64 12.24
C VAL A 18 -2.74 -6.98 13.68
N ALA A 19 -1.72 -6.36 14.27
CA ALA A 19 -1.37 -6.59 15.68
C ALA A 19 -2.53 -6.23 16.64
N VAL A 20 -3.23 -5.14 16.38
CA VAL A 20 -4.43 -4.73 17.14
C VAL A 20 -5.58 -5.71 16.92
N ALA A 21 -5.84 -6.15 15.69
CA ALA A 21 -6.87 -7.15 15.41
C ALA A 21 -6.58 -8.49 16.11
N VAL A 22 -5.34 -8.97 16.02
CA VAL A 22 -4.91 -10.21 16.68
C VAL A 22 -5.02 -10.10 18.21
N SER A 23 -4.66 -8.96 18.79
CA SER A 23 -4.72 -8.74 20.24
C SER A 23 -6.14 -8.53 20.78
N LEU A 24 -7.06 -7.98 19.99
CA LEU A 24 -8.46 -7.76 20.40
C LEU A 24 -9.33 -9.02 20.30
N PHE A 25 -9.09 -9.88 19.31
CA PHE A 25 -9.97 -11.02 19.03
C PHE A 25 -9.49 -12.36 19.62
N GLY A 26 -8.18 -12.53 19.90
CA GLY A 26 -7.66 -13.73 20.58
C GLY A 26 -7.60 -14.99 19.70
N LEU A 27 -7.24 -16.15 20.28
CA LEU A 27 -6.96 -17.40 19.53
C LEU A 27 -7.97 -18.53 19.81
N GLU A 28 -8.97 -18.34 20.67
CA GLU A 28 -9.91 -19.40 21.05
C GLU A 28 -11.22 -19.31 20.26
N SER A 29 -11.43 -20.20 19.29
CA SER A 29 -12.68 -20.44 18.55
C SER A 29 -13.23 -19.25 17.71
N GLY A 30 -13.17 -19.37 16.37
CA GLY A 30 -13.55 -18.31 15.42
C GLY A 30 -12.49 -17.21 15.27
N ALA A 31 -11.91 -16.79 16.38
CA ALA A 31 -10.83 -15.81 16.40
C ALA A 31 -9.51 -16.35 15.83
N ALA A 32 -9.20 -17.64 16.04
CA ALA A 32 -8.08 -18.31 15.36
C ALA A 32 -8.20 -18.28 13.83
N VAL A 33 -9.42 -18.39 13.31
CA VAL A 33 -9.64 -18.30 11.86
C VAL A 33 -9.42 -16.85 11.42
N ALA A 34 -9.97 -15.86 12.14
CA ALA A 34 -9.81 -14.44 11.84
C ALA A 34 -8.33 -13.98 11.84
N THR A 35 -7.52 -14.46 12.77
CA THR A 35 -6.08 -14.14 12.80
C THR A 35 -5.33 -14.81 11.66
N VAL A 36 -5.67 -16.05 11.31
CA VAL A 36 -5.08 -16.74 10.15
C VAL A 36 -5.44 -16.05 8.85
N VAL A 37 -6.70 -15.65 8.63
CA VAL A 37 -7.06 -14.92 7.39
C VAL A 37 -6.48 -13.50 7.37
N GLY A 38 -6.37 -12.83 8.52
CA GLY A 38 -5.79 -11.49 8.61
C GLY A 38 -4.33 -11.44 8.19
N VAL A 39 -3.51 -12.40 8.64
CA VAL A 39 -2.10 -12.51 8.21
C VAL A 39 -2.00 -12.96 6.74
N LEU A 40 -2.95 -13.75 6.24
CA LEU A 40 -2.96 -14.18 4.84
C LEU A 40 -3.33 -13.06 3.86
N GLU A 41 -4.12 -12.07 4.28
CA GLU A 41 -4.56 -10.94 3.46
C GLU A 41 -3.58 -9.75 3.49
N GLU A 42 -2.74 -9.68 4.52
CA GLU A 42 -1.65 -8.70 4.68
C GLU A 42 -0.77 -8.53 3.46
N VAL A 43 -0.11 -9.61 3.07
CA VAL A 43 0.87 -9.59 1.99
C VAL A 43 0.20 -9.35 0.63
N PRO A 44 -0.94 -9.99 0.29
CA PRO A 44 -1.67 -9.71 -0.94
C PRO A 44 -2.15 -8.25 -1.07
N ILE A 45 -2.66 -7.64 0.00
CA ILE A 45 -3.10 -6.24 -0.05
C ILE A 45 -1.92 -5.30 -0.25
N MET A 46 -0.82 -5.51 0.47
CA MET A 46 0.38 -4.70 0.32
C MET A 46 0.90 -4.76 -1.12
N LEU A 47 1.00 -5.96 -1.70
CA LEU A 47 1.42 -6.15 -3.09
C LEU A 47 0.41 -5.58 -4.11
N SER A 48 -0.89 -5.67 -3.83
CA SER A 48 -1.93 -5.10 -4.70
C SER A 48 -1.87 -3.57 -4.72
N LEU A 49 -1.67 -2.94 -3.57
CA LEU A 49 -1.46 -1.49 -3.45
C LEU A 49 -0.19 -1.05 -4.19
N VAL A 50 0.91 -1.80 -4.07
CA VAL A 50 2.14 -1.58 -4.87
C VAL A 50 1.85 -1.68 -6.36
N ALA A 51 1.10 -2.70 -6.79
CA ALA A 51 0.78 -2.90 -8.20
C ALA A 51 -0.08 -1.75 -8.76
N ILE A 52 -1.06 -1.27 -7.99
CA ILE A 52 -1.91 -0.12 -8.35
C ILE A 52 -1.08 1.17 -8.41
N ALA A 53 -0.22 1.42 -7.42
CA ALA A 53 0.70 2.56 -7.40
C ALA A 53 1.69 2.51 -8.57
N ASN A 54 2.18 1.32 -8.92
CA ASN A 54 3.06 1.10 -10.05
C ASN A 54 2.35 1.35 -11.39
N ARG A 55 1.08 0.97 -11.51
CA ARG A 55 0.25 1.18 -12.70
C ARG A 55 -0.19 2.65 -12.87
N THR A 56 -0.33 3.40 -11.77
CA THR A 56 -0.66 4.83 -11.79
C THR A 56 0.57 5.74 -11.99
N LYS A 57 1.79 5.20 -12.12
CA LYS A 57 2.99 5.97 -12.50
C LYS A 57 2.82 6.75 -13.81
N HIS A 58 2.04 6.23 -14.75
CA HIS A 58 1.68 6.91 -16.00
C HIS A 58 1.00 8.27 -15.74
N TRP A 59 0.19 8.39 -14.68
CA TRP A 59 -0.59 9.60 -14.39
C TRP A 59 0.27 10.74 -13.85
N PHE A 60 1.48 10.42 -13.39
CA PHE A 60 2.49 11.39 -12.94
C PHE A 60 3.47 11.76 -14.06
N ARG A 61 3.15 11.49 -15.34
CA ARG A 61 3.98 11.93 -16.46
C ARG A 61 3.90 13.45 -16.53
N GLU A 62 5.00 14.06 -16.09
CA GLU A 62 5.21 15.50 -16.01
C GLU A 62 4.76 16.20 -17.29
N GLY A 63 4.17 17.37 -17.08
CA GLY A 63 3.85 18.31 -18.13
C GLY A 63 5.01 18.42 -19.11
N GLU A 64 4.61 18.36 -20.38
CA GLU A 64 5.38 18.53 -21.60
C GLU A 64 6.66 19.33 -21.42
N LYS A 65 7.78 18.73 -21.86
CA LYS A 65 8.95 19.51 -22.28
C LYS A 65 8.52 20.39 -23.45
N THR A 66 8.06 21.61 -23.18
CA THR A 66 7.92 22.64 -24.21
C THR A 66 9.32 23.06 -24.63
N ASN A 67 9.73 22.53 -25.78
CA ASN A 67 10.87 22.97 -26.57
C ASN A 67 10.69 24.42 -27.02
N SER A 68 11.02 25.38 -26.15
CA SER A 68 11.18 26.79 -26.55
C SER A 68 12.28 27.43 -25.71
N VAL A 69 13.53 27.14 -26.05
CA VAL A 69 14.65 28.12 -26.01
C VAL A 69 15.79 27.74 -26.98
N ASP A 70 15.68 26.66 -27.78
CA ASP A 70 16.60 26.38 -28.90
C ASP A 70 16.45 27.34 -30.09
N ASN A 71 15.79 28.49 -29.92
CA ASN A 71 15.78 29.58 -30.90
C ASN A 71 15.48 30.91 -30.17
N LEU A 72 16.50 31.51 -29.55
CA LEU A 72 16.86 32.94 -29.57
C LEU A 72 18.12 33.19 -28.73
#